data_AF-A0A7K9G266-F1
#
_entry.id   AF-A0A7K9G266-F1
#
_cell.length_a   1.000
_cell.length_b   1.000
_cell.length_c   1.000
_cell.angle_alpha   90.00
_cell.angle_beta   90.00
_cell.angle_gamma   90.00
#
_symmetry.space_group_name_H-M   'P 1'
#
loop_
_entity.id
_entity.type
_entity.pdbx_description
1 polymer ?
#
loop_
_entity_poly.entity_id
_entity_poly.type
_entity_poly.pdbx_seq_one_letter_code
_entity_poly.pdbx_strand_id
1 'polypeptide(L)'
;LDGSRRLKMFLDSSLNLLYQNILSAVSLSTRIVKDRKDREDKVSLWLDEFCRQLTEVINLPRSDLKGIEHQEVTDIEFLSSSSAIGEALAALKDRLMEELVDADLSSFPRQPQTILAEHFSGCWAQCPFCGAVCTNTMWNHDGDHQVVFHRPRALTGRKWHGTDHLAIDICSSAVASDVSFGVGDGEWIPYKRYRNAGPPYSNWNILPDSSMQAYWKWFVSHFRTQLEALYNGKFQGKGEIPEAWQRITKQEALSELD
;
A
#
# COMPACT_ATOMS: atom_id res chain seq x y z
N LEU A 1 -23.34 -18.91 4.16
CA LEU A 1 -22.11 -19.45 4.79
C LEU A 1 -21.80 -18.56 5.98
N ASP A 2 -21.85 -19.14 7.17
CA ASP A 2 -21.73 -18.45 8.46
C ASP A 2 -20.32 -17.85 8.66
N GLY A 3 -20.24 -16.62 9.15
CA GLY A 3 -18.99 -15.86 9.31
C GLY A 3 -18.04 -16.49 10.34
N SER A 4 -18.60 -17.08 11.40
CA SER A 4 -17.84 -17.80 12.44
C SER A 4 -17.08 -19.00 11.86
N ARG A 5 -17.73 -19.77 10.97
CA ARG A 5 -17.09 -20.93 10.32
C ARG A 5 -15.88 -20.55 9.47
N ARG A 6 -15.92 -19.41 8.78
CA ARG A 6 -14.79 -18.94 7.95
C ARG A 6 -13.61 -18.50 8.80
N LEU A 7 -13.87 -17.78 9.89
CA LEU A 7 -12.83 -17.35 10.83
C LEU A 7 -12.13 -18.56 11.45
N LYS A 8 -12.89 -19.56 11.91
CA LYS A 8 -12.33 -20.80 12.45
C LYS A 8 -11.42 -21.54 11.45
N MET A 9 -11.85 -21.67 10.19
CA MET A 9 -11.02 -22.29 9.15
C MET A 9 -9.75 -21.50 8.85
N PHE A 10 -9.83 -20.17 8.85
CA PHE A 10 -8.67 -19.31 8.68
C PHE A 10 -7.68 -19.47 9.83
N LEU A 11 -8.16 -19.41 11.08
CA LEU A 11 -7.32 -19.57 12.27
C LEU A 11 -6.63 -20.92 12.33
N ASP A 12 -7.34 -22.03 12.04
CA ASP A 12 -6.72 -23.36 11.97
C ASP A 12 -5.63 -23.41 10.88
N SER A 13 -5.89 -22.85 9.70
CA SER A 13 -4.90 -22.79 8.62
C SER A 13 -3.66 -21.97 9.00
N SER A 14 -3.86 -20.80 9.63
CA SER A 14 -2.78 -19.93 10.10
C SER A 14 -1.96 -20.58 11.20
N LEU A 15 -2.59 -21.21 12.20
CA LEU A 15 -1.91 -21.91 13.28
C LEU A 15 -1.14 -23.13 12.76
N ASN A 16 -1.69 -23.88 11.80
CA ASN A 16 -0.98 -24.96 11.13
C ASN A 16 0.28 -24.45 10.42
N LEU A 17 0.20 -23.33 9.71
CA LEU A 17 1.35 -22.75 9.03
C LEU A 17 2.44 -22.31 10.02
N LEU A 18 2.05 -21.62 11.10
CA LEU A 18 2.98 -21.22 12.17
C LEU A 18 3.65 -22.43 12.81
N TYR A 19 2.88 -23.48 13.13
CA TYR A 19 3.39 -24.73 13.67
C TYR A 19 4.45 -25.37 12.77
N GLN A 20 4.17 -25.49 11.46
CA GLN A 20 5.12 -26.06 10.50
C GLN A 20 6.38 -25.20 10.36
N ASN A 21 6.24 -23.87 10.37
CA ASN A 21 7.38 -22.96 10.30
C ASN A 21 8.30 -23.09 11.53
N ILE A 22 7.73 -23.20 12.73
CA ILE A 22 8.51 -23.39 13.96
C ILE A 22 9.24 -24.73 13.94
N LEU A 23 8.58 -25.83 13.56
CA LEU A 23 9.24 -27.14 13.44
C LEU A 23 10.37 -27.14 12.40
N SER A 24 10.15 -26.46 11.28
CA SER A 24 11.18 -26.27 10.25
C SER A 24 12.37 -25.47 10.79
N ALA A 25 12.11 -24.39 11.54
CA ALA A 25 13.15 -23.57 12.17
C ALA A 25 13.97 -24.39 13.17
N VAL A 26 13.32 -25.16 14.06
CA VAL A 26 13.99 -26.08 15.00
C VAL A 26 14.91 -27.05 14.25
N SER A 27 14.38 -27.74 13.24
CA SER A 27 15.12 -28.74 12.48
C SER A 27 16.32 -28.14 11.76
N LEU A 28 16.15 -26.95 11.17
CA LEU A 28 17.18 -26.26 10.41
C LEU A 28 18.29 -25.72 11.33
N SER A 29 17.91 -25.09 12.44
CA SER A 29 18.86 -24.60 13.45
C SER A 29 19.69 -25.73 14.04
N THR A 30 19.07 -26.87 14.36
CA THR A 30 19.84 -28.01 14.87
C THR A 30 20.80 -28.56 13.82
N ARG A 31 20.37 -28.69 12.56
CA ARG A 31 21.25 -29.15 11.48
C ARG A 31 22.46 -28.22 11.28
N ILE A 32 22.25 -26.91 11.38
CA ILE A 32 23.32 -25.91 11.20
C ILE A 32 24.34 -25.95 12.34
N VAL A 33 23.90 -26.20 13.57
CA VAL A 33 24.76 -26.14 14.76
C VAL A 33 25.39 -27.50 15.13
N LYS A 34 24.78 -28.63 14.72
CA LYS A 34 25.21 -30.00 15.07
C LYS A 34 26.69 -30.27 14.79
N ASP A 35 27.18 -29.87 13.61
CA ASP A 35 28.55 -30.16 13.15
C ASP A 35 29.61 -29.13 13.58
N ARG A 36 29.23 -28.10 14.37
CA ARG A 36 30.15 -27.11 14.93
C ARG A 36 31.06 -27.75 16.00
N LYS A 37 32.36 -27.48 15.93
CA LYS A 37 33.40 -28.13 16.78
C LYS A 37 33.55 -27.47 18.15
N ASP A 38 33.18 -26.21 18.24
CA ASP A 38 33.07 -25.35 19.40
C ASP A 38 31.93 -25.83 20.31
N ARG A 39 32.27 -26.33 21.51
CA ARG A 39 31.31 -26.90 22.47
C ARG A 39 30.72 -25.88 23.44
N GLU A 40 31.42 -24.78 23.72
CA GLU A 40 31.07 -23.88 24.83
C GLU A 40 29.84 -22.98 24.56
N ASP A 41 29.37 -22.84 23.32
CA ASP A 41 28.28 -21.91 22.98
C ASP A 41 27.19 -22.48 22.07
N LYS A 42 27.06 -23.82 21.97
CA LYS A 42 26.13 -24.46 21.01
C LYS A 42 24.67 -24.03 21.18
N VAL A 43 24.21 -23.83 22.42
CA VAL A 43 22.84 -23.40 22.70
C VAL A 43 22.62 -21.95 22.24
N SER A 44 23.56 -21.05 22.54
CA SER A 44 23.46 -19.65 22.15
C SER A 44 23.41 -19.49 20.62
N LEU A 45 24.30 -20.20 19.91
CA LEU A 45 24.33 -20.25 18.45
C LEU A 45 23.05 -20.85 17.86
N TRP A 46 22.48 -21.86 18.51
CA TRP A 46 21.21 -22.46 18.09
C TRP A 46 20.04 -21.47 18.22
N LEU A 47 19.99 -20.73 19.33
CA LEU A 47 18.96 -19.72 19.57
C LEU A 47 19.05 -18.55 18.59
N ASP A 48 20.27 -18.13 18.24
CA ASP A 48 20.50 -17.10 17.22
C ASP A 48 19.96 -17.55 15.85
N GLU A 49 20.31 -18.77 15.44
CA GLU A 49 19.85 -19.33 14.18
C GLU A 49 18.34 -19.56 14.18
N PHE A 50 17.78 -20.05 15.29
CA PHE A 50 16.33 -20.23 15.46
C PHE A 50 15.55 -18.93 15.33
N CYS A 51 15.99 -17.86 16.01
CA CYS A 51 15.36 -16.55 15.88
C CYS A 51 15.49 -16.02 14.44
N ARG A 52 16.65 -16.19 13.81
CA ARG A 52 16.89 -15.77 12.42
C ARG A 52 15.95 -16.46 11.43
N GLN A 53 15.65 -17.74 11.63
CA GLN A 53 14.71 -18.50 10.79
C GLN A 53 13.26 -18.05 10.96
N LEU A 54 12.92 -17.47 12.12
CA LEU A 54 11.57 -17.05 12.46
C LEU A 54 11.28 -15.56 12.24
N THR A 55 12.29 -14.73 11.95
CA THR A 55 12.16 -13.26 11.83
C THR A 55 10.98 -12.81 10.96
N GLU A 56 10.75 -13.46 9.82
CA GLU A 56 9.67 -13.10 8.87
C GLU A 56 8.32 -13.78 9.20
N VAL A 57 8.29 -14.66 10.20
CA VAL A 57 7.12 -15.48 10.55
C VAL A 57 6.48 -15.01 11.86
N ILE A 58 7.31 -14.78 12.88
CA ILE A 58 6.87 -14.34 14.20
C ILE A 58 7.90 -13.39 14.79
N ASN A 59 7.42 -12.31 15.40
CA ASN A 59 8.28 -11.41 16.16
C ASN A 59 8.67 -12.09 17.48
N LEU A 60 9.77 -12.84 17.45
CA LEU A 60 10.37 -13.51 18.60
C LEU A 60 11.78 -12.96 18.83
N PRO A 61 11.92 -11.89 19.64
CA PRO A 61 13.22 -11.30 19.94
C PRO A 61 14.15 -12.31 20.60
N ARG A 62 15.41 -12.35 20.15
CA ARG A 62 16.46 -13.19 20.74
C ARG A 62 16.67 -12.94 22.24
N SER A 63 16.39 -11.72 22.71
CA SER A 63 16.43 -11.32 24.12
C SER A 63 15.48 -12.12 25.00
N ASP A 64 14.34 -12.53 24.46
CA ASP A 64 13.27 -13.19 25.23
C ASP A 64 13.64 -14.64 25.53
N LEU A 65 14.61 -15.20 24.78
CA LEU A 65 15.10 -16.57 24.94
C LEU A 65 16.40 -16.67 25.75
N LYS A 66 16.93 -15.56 26.26
CA LYS A 66 18.21 -15.52 27.00
C LYS A 66 18.23 -16.43 28.24
N GLY A 67 17.05 -16.65 28.86
CA GLY A 67 16.90 -17.56 29.99
C GLY A 67 17.25 -19.02 29.66
N ILE A 68 17.18 -19.42 28.39
CA ILE A 68 17.45 -20.80 27.93
C ILE A 68 18.96 -21.08 27.87
N GLU A 69 19.79 -20.05 27.68
CA GLU A 69 21.26 -20.19 27.65
C GLU A 69 21.84 -20.73 28.96
N HIS A 70 21.15 -20.49 30.08
CA HIS A 70 21.58 -20.86 31.42
C HIS A 70 21.06 -22.24 31.84
N GLN A 71 20.24 -22.89 31.01
CA GLN A 71 19.81 -24.26 31.23
C GLN A 71 20.92 -25.20 30.75
N GLU A 72 21.21 -26.27 31.50
CA GLU A 72 22.21 -27.29 31.14
C GLU A 72 21.74 -28.18 29.96
N VAL A 73 21.32 -27.55 28.86
CA VAL A 73 20.95 -28.23 27.61
C VAL A 73 22.24 -28.66 26.92
N THR A 74 22.66 -29.89 27.24
CA THR A 74 23.88 -30.48 26.68
C THR A 74 23.66 -31.10 25.30
N ASP A 75 22.40 -31.34 24.92
CA ASP A 75 22.04 -32.00 23.67
C ASP A 75 21.05 -31.17 22.84
N ILE A 76 21.55 -30.45 21.84
CA ILE A 76 20.71 -29.73 20.87
C ILE A 76 19.98 -30.68 19.91
N GLU A 77 20.40 -31.94 19.81
CA GLU A 77 19.68 -32.95 19.02
C GLU A 77 18.38 -33.36 19.72
N PHE A 78 18.34 -33.32 21.07
CA PHE A 78 17.10 -33.43 21.83
C PHE A 78 16.07 -32.36 21.45
N LEU A 79 16.52 -31.13 21.17
CA LEU A 79 15.64 -30.05 20.69
C LEU A 79 15.06 -30.36 19.30
N SER A 80 15.83 -31.03 18.43
CA SER A 80 15.34 -31.48 17.11
C SER A 80 14.57 -32.79 17.14
N SER A 81 14.73 -33.60 18.19
CA SER A 81 13.99 -34.83 18.34
C SER A 81 12.53 -34.46 18.53
N SER A 82 11.73 -34.87 17.56
CA SER A 82 10.37 -34.41 17.28
C SER A 82 9.34 -34.63 18.40
N SER A 83 9.72 -35.18 19.56
CA SER A 83 8.81 -35.40 20.68
C SER A 83 8.66 -34.16 21.55
N ALA A 84 9.73 -33.55 22.06
CA ALA A 84 9.59 -32.52 23.10
C ALA A 84 8.97 -31.21 22.58
N ILE A 85 9.58 -30.60 21.56
CA ILE A 85 9.07 -29.33 20.99
C ILE A 85 7.83 -29.60 20.14
N GLY A 86 7.79 -30.72 19.41
CA GLY A 86 6.64 -31.11 18.60
C GLY A 86 5.37 -31.33 19.43
N GLU A 87 5.44 -32.11 20.51
CA GLU A 87 4.29 -32.36 21.39
C GLU A 87 3.87 -31.09 22.12
N ALA A 88 4.82 -30.28 22.60
CA ALA A 88 4.52 -29.01 23.26
C ALA A 88 3.81 -28.03 22.31
N LEU A 89 4.27 -27.93 21.05
CA LEU A 89 3.65 -27.09 20.04
C LEU A 89 2.28 -27.63 19.60
N ALA A 90 2.10 -28.96 19.53
CA ALA A 90 0.82 -29.57 19.20
C ALA A 90 -0.21 -29.29 20.31
N ALA A 91 0.18 -29.50 21.57
CA ALA A 91 -0.67 -29.18 22.72
C ALA A 91 -1.01 -27.69 22.80
N LEU A 92 -0.05 -26.80 22.49
CA LEU A 92 -0.30 -25.36 22.40
C LEU A 92 -1.29 -25.03 21.28
N LYS A 93 -1.14 -25.65 20.10
CA LYS A 93 -2.07 -25.46 18.99
C LYS A 93 -3.48 -25.86 19.37
N ASP A 94 -3.66 -27.05 19.96
CA ASP A 94 -4.98 -27.55 20.36
C ASP A 94 -5.63 -26.63 21.40
N ARG A 95 -4.88 -26.18 22.40
CA ARG A 95 -5.34 -25.19 23.38
C ARG A 95 -5.77 -23.87 22.75
N LEU A 96 -4.97 -23.31 21.84
CA LEU A 96 -5.33 -22.09 21.13
C LEU A 96 -6.58 -22.28 20.27
N MET A 97 -6.72 -23.43 19.62
CA MET A 97 -7.92 -23.74 18.85
C MET A 97 -9.17 -23.85 19.72
N GLU A 98 -9.07 -24.41 20.93
CA GLU A 98 -10.15 -24.45 21.93
C GLU A 98 -10.54 -23.04 22.41
N GLU A 99 -9.57 -22.21 22.77
CA GLU A 99 -9.80 -20.81 23.17
C GLU A 99 -10.44 -19.97 22.05
N LEU A 100 -10.20 -20.34 20.79
CA LEU A 100 -10.71 -19.64 19.60
C LEU A 100 -12.01 -20.23 19.04
N VAL A 101 -12.61 -21.26 19.65
CA VAL A 101 -13.85 -21.90 19.15
C VAL A 101 -15.01 -20.91 19.04
N ASP A 102 -15.14 -20.03 20.03
CA ASP A 102 -16.19 -19.01 20.12
C ASP A 102 -15.69 -17.62 19.71
N ALA A 103 -14.45 -17.51 19.22
CA ALA A 103 -13.89 -16.24 18.83
C ALA A 103 -14.60 -15.69 17.59
N ASP A 104 -14.92 -14.41 17.65
CA ASP A 104 -15.42 -13.62 16.53
C ASP A 104 -14.46 -12.46 16.21
N LEU A 105 -14.80 -11.64 15.22
CA LEU A 105 -13.96 -10.50 14.85
C LEU A 105 -13.82 -9.45 15.98
N SER A 106 -14.71 -9.45 16.97
CA SER A 106 -14.65 -8.58 18.14
C SER A 106 -13.71 -9.09 19.23
N SER A 107 -13.31 -10.36 19.16
CA SER A 107 -12.37 -10.99 20.10
C SER A 107 -10.93 -10.51 19.92
N PHE A 108 -10.63 -9.82 18.81
CA PHE A 108 -9.31 -9.25 18.55
C PHE A 108 -9.18 -7.84 19.16
N PRO A 109 -8.05 -7.50 19.83
CA PRO A 109 -7.83 -6.17 20.39
C PRO A 109 -7.97 -5.04 19.36
N ARG A 110 -7.63 -5.34 18.10
CA ARG A 110 -7.91 -4.53 16.94
C ARG A 110 -8.65 -5.37 15.92
N GLN A 111 -9.79 -4.88 15.46
CA GLN A 111 -10.58 -5.61 14.49
C GLN A 111 -9.81 -5.76 13.17
N PRO A 112 -9.72 -6.97 12.59
CA PRO A 112 -9.00 -7.20 11.35
C PRO A 112 -9.43 -6.27 10.21
N GLN A 113 -10.73 -6.00 10.08
CA GLN A 113 -11.26 -5.05 9.09
C GLN A 113 -10.76 -3.62 9.29
N THR A 114 -10.50 -3.19 10.53
CA THR A 114 -9.93 -1.86 10.81
C THR A 114 -8.47 -1.81 10.38
N ILE A 115 -7.70 -2.86 10.67
CA ILE A 115 -6.30 -2.98 10.23
C ILE A 115 -6.23 -2.95 8.70
N LEU A 116 -7.10 -3.72 8.03
CA LEU A 116 -7.17 -3.74 6.57
C LEU A 116 -7.60 -2.37 6.03
N ALA A 117 -8.62 -1.73 6.61
CA ALA A 117 -9.06 -0.41 6.16
C ALA A 117 -7.94 0.64 6.29
N GLU A 118 -7.15 0.62 7.36
CA GLU A 118 -5.99 1.49 7.52
C GLU A 118 -4.88 1.16 6.52
N HIS A 119 -4.55 -0.12 6.32
CA HIS A 119 -3.52 -0.54 5.38
C HIS A 119 -3.90 -0.32 3.90
N PHE A 120 -5.19 -0.40 3.58
CA PHE A 120 -5.71 -0.18 2.22
C PHE A 120 -6.31 1.21 2.04
N SER A 121 -6.21 2.09 3.03
CA SER A 121 -6.72 3.46 2.90
C SER A 121 -5.96 4.27 1.85
N GLY A 122 -4.74 3.87 1.49
CA GLY A 122 -3.95 4.56 0.47
C GLY A 122 -3.48 5.94 0.94
N CYS A 123 -2.75 6.62 0.07
CA CYS A 123 -2.39 8.01 0.27
C CYS A 123 -3.52 8.93 -0.21
N TRP A 124 -3.99 9.82 0.68
CA TRP A 124 -5.07 10.77 0.36
C TRP A 124 -4.57 12.12 -0.17
N ALA A 125 -3.26 12.27 -0.37
CA ALA A 125 -2.70 13.49 -0.93
C ALA A 125 -3.26 13.72 -2.34
N GLN A 126 -3.66 14.96 -2.63
CA GLN A 126 -4.22 15.36 -3.93
C GLN A 126 -3.25 16.23 -4.71
N CYS A 127 -3.15 15.99 -6.02
CA CYS A 127 -2.32 16.77 -6.91
C CYS A 127 -2.80 18.23 -6.89
N PRO A 128 -1.91 19.22 -6.63
CA PRO A 128 -2.32 20.62 -6.46
C PRO A 128 -2.85 21.29 -7.75
N PHE A 129 -2.70 20.62 -8.89
CA PHE A 129 -3.18 21.09 -10.18
C PHE A 129 -4.54 20.50 -10.55
N CYS A 130 -4.66 19.17 -10.54
CA CYS A 130 -5.86 18.46 -11.03
C CYS A 130 -6.66 17.76 -9.93
N GLY A 131 -6.18 17.76 -8.68
CA GLY A 131 -6.83 17.10 -7.55
C GLY A 131 -6.82 15.57 -7.57
N ALA A 132 -6.13 14.94 -8.53
CA ALA A 132 -6.01 13.48 -8.57
C ALA A 132 -5.34 12.97 -7.29
N VAL A 133 -5.85 11.86 -6.74
CA VAL A 133 -5.36 11.26 -5.51
C VAL A 133 -4.10 10.45 -5.79
N CYS A 134 -3.15 10.49 -4.87
CA CYS A 134 -1.91 9.72 -4.96
C CYS A 134 -2.20 8.22 -5.10
N THR A 135 -1.47 7.54 -5.98
CA THR A 135 -1.65 6.10 -6.23
C THR A 135 -0.87 5.22 -5.27
N ASN A 136 -0.16 5.80 -4.31
CA ASN A 136 0.54 5.02 -3.29
C ASN A 136 -0.49 4.37 -2.34
N THR A 137 -0.33 3.08 -2.08
CA THR A 137 -1.21 2.29 -1.22
C THR A 137 -0.94 2.50 0.27
N MET A 138 0.16 3.15 0.63
CA MET A 138 0.53 3.43 2.02
C MET A 138 0.12 4.86 2.42
N TRP A 139 -0.57 4.96 3.55
CA TRP A 139 -0.84 6.24 4.20
C TRP A 139 0.48 6.89 4.65
N ASN A 140 0.59 8.21 4.48
CA ASN A 140 1.76 9.02 4.89
C ASN A 140 3.11 8.42 4.45
N HIS A 141 3.15 7.87 3.23
CA HIS A 141 4.37 7.31 2.66
C HIS A 141 5.46 8.38 2.47
N ASP A 142 6.71 7.94 2.54
CA ASP A 142 7.87 8.75 2.18
C ASP A 142 7.97 8.96 0.66
N GLY A 143 8.77 9.96 0.25
CA GLY A 143 9.01 10.28 -1.15
C GLY A 143 7.91 11.12 -1.81
N ASP A 144 8.03 11.32 -3.13
CA ASP A 144 7.09 12.15 -3.88
C ASP A 144 5.74 11.46 -4.09
N HIS A 145 4.67 12.24 -4.00
CA HIS A 145 3.34 11.83 -4.43
C HIS A 145 3.29 11.74 -5.96
N GLN A 146 2.54 10.76 -6.47
CA GLN A 146 2.40 10.54 -7.90
C GLN A 146 1.02 9.95 -8.20
N VAL A 147 0.60 10.08 -9.45
CA VAL A 147 -0.58 9.41 -9.98
C VAL A 147 -0.20 8.81 -11.33
N VAL A 148 -0.75 7.63 -11.64
CA VAL A 148 -0.52 6.98 -12.94
C VAL A 148 -1.09 7.83 -14.07
N PHE A 149 -2.32 8.33 -13.91
CA PHE A 149 -2.98 9.16 -14.91
C PHE A 149 -3.52 10.46 -14.30
N HIS A 150 -3.02 11.59 -14.80
CA HIS A 150 -3.56 12.89 -14.44
C HIS A 150 -4.90 13.14 -15.16
N ARG A 151 -5.75 13.93 -14.51
CA ARG A 151 -7.08 14.29 -15.02
C ARG A 151 -7.16 15.77 -15.45
N PRO A 152 -8.10 16.16 -16.32
CA PRO A 152 -8.26 17.53 -16.79
C PRO A 152 -8.34 18.52 -15.63
N ARG A 153 -7.59 19.62 -15.73
CA ARG A 153 -7.53 20.66 -14.67
C ARG A 153 -8.88 21.36 -14.46
N ALA A 154 -9.78 21.31 -15.45
CA ALA A 154 -11.16 21.77 -15.33
C ALA A 154 -11.93 21.11 -14.17
N LEU A 155 -11.54 19.90 -13.75
CA LEU A 155 -12.16 19.18 -12.63
C LEU A 155 -11.80 19.74 -11.24
N THR A 156 -10.95 20.76 -11.18
CA THR A 156 -10.71 21.58 -9.99
C THR A 156 -11.10 23.04 -10.22
N GLY A 157 -11.83 23.32 -11.30
CA GLY A 157 -12.25 24.66 -11.67
C GLY A 157 -11.14 25.56 -12.22
N ARG A 158 -9.98 24.99 -12.58
CA ARG A 158 -8.89 25.78 -13.19
C ARG A 158 -9.32 26.33 -14.55
N LYS A 159 -9.04 27.62 -14.74
CA LYS A 159 -9.33 28.37 -15.96
C LYS A 159 -8.04 28.93 -16.55
N TRP A 160 -8.05 29.19 -17.85
CA TRP A 160 -7.00 29.96 -18.50
C TRP A 160 -7.01 31.40 -17.98
N HIS A 161 -5.84 31.91 -17.59
CA HIS A 161 -5.74 33.26 -17.05
C HIS A 161 -6.26 34.34 -18.00
N GLY A 162 -6.98 35.31 -17.43
CA GLY A 162 -7.64 36.38 -18.17
C GLY A 162 -8.90 35.95 -18.93
N THR A 163 -9.39 34.72 -18.71
CA THR A 163 -10.60 34.20 -19.37
C THR A 163 -11.46 33.40 -18.39
N ASP A 164 -12.69 33.08 -18.79
CA ASP A 164 -13.56 32.12 -18.11
C ASP A 164 -13.43 30.69 -18.68
N HIS A 165 -12.45 30.44 -19.56
CA HIS A 165 -12.28 29.17 -20.26
C HIS A 165 -11.69 28.09 -19.34
N LEU A 166 -12.42 26.99 -19.15
CA LEU A 166 -11.97 25.85 -18.34
C LEU A 166 -10.81 25.09 -19.00
N ALA A 167 -9.79 24.72 -18.22
CA ALA A 167 -8.57 24.10 -18.74
C ALA A 167 -8.73 22.57 -18.91
N ILE A 168 -8.87 22.11 -20.16
CA ILE A 168 -9.09 20.68 -20.47
C ILE A 168 -7.81 19.83 -20.48
N ASP A 169 -6.64 20.46 -20.48
CA ASP A 169 -5.35 19.78 -20.46
C ASP A 169 -5.03 19.20 -19.08
N ILE A 170 -4.13 18.22 -19.06
CA ILE A 170 -3.70 17.50 -17.86
C ILE A 170 -2.36 18.04 -17.34
N CYS A 171 -2.01 17.70 -16.10
CA CYS A 171 -0.76 18.16 -15.51
C CYS A 171 0.47 17.73 -16.32
N SER A 172 0.49 16.46 -16.77
CA SER A 172 1.58 15.91 -17.55
C SER A 172 1.81 16.65 -18.88
N SER A 173 0.73 17.01 -19.57
CA SER A 173 0.82 17.78 -20.82
C SER A 173 1.26 19.22 -20.57
N ALA A 174 0.81 19.81 -19.46
CA ALA A 174 1.26 21.14 -19.04
C ALA A 174 2.77 21.14 -18.75
N VAL A 175 3.28 20.13 -18.03
CA VAL A 175 4.73 19.92 -17.78
C VAL A 175 5.50 19.66 -19.06
N ALA A 176 4.91 19.00 -20.06
CA ALA A 176 5.57 18.81 -21.36
C ALA A 176 5.62 20.09 -22.22
N SER A 177 4.78 21.09 -21.93
CA SER A 177 4.61 22.31 -22.73
C SER A 177 5.35 23.53 -22.15
N ASP A 178 5.29 24.66 -22.85
CA ASP A 178 5.86 25.94 -22.39
C ASP A 178 4.84 26.81 -21.63
N VAL A 179 3.73 26.23 -21.19
CA VAL A 179 2.74 26.95 -20.38
C VAL A 179 3.26 27.18 -18.96
N SER A 180 2.78 28.26 -18.35
CA SER A 180 3.10 28.62 -16.97
C SER A 180 1.83 28.60 -16.10
N PHE A 181 2.00 28.63 -14.78
CA PHE A 181 0.93 28.84 -13.81
C PHE A 181 1.32 29.91 -12.79
N GLY A 182 0.31 30.60 -12.26
CA GLY A 182 0.48 31.48 -11.10
C GLY A 182 0.29 30.74 -9.78
N VAL A 183 1.02 31.18 -8.76
CA VAL A 183 0.87 30.75 -7.36
C VAL A 183 0.47 31.96 -6.53
N GLY A 184 -0.80 32.01 -6.11
CA GLY A 184 -1.37 33.21 -5.48
C GLY A 184 -1.25 34.43 -6.39
N ASP A 185 -0.86 35.57 -5.81
CA ASP A 185 -0.59 36.83 -6.53
C ASP A 185 0.88 36.96 -6.99
N GLY A 186 1.64 35.87 -6.94
CA GLY A 186 3.08 35.84 -7.23
C GLY A 186 3.41 35.71 -8.73
N GLU A 187 4.70 35.45 -8.99
CA GLU A 187 5.22 35.27 -10.34
C GLU A 187 4.68 34.02 -11.03
N TRP A 188 4.62 34.09 -12.37
CA TRP A 188 4.27 32.97 -13.22
C TRP A 188 5.44 32.00 -13.34
N ILE A 189 5.22 30.76 -12.94
CA ILE A 189 6.23 29.70 -12.98
C ILE A 189 5.93 28.77 -14.16
N PRO A 190 6.89 28.49 -15.06
CA PRO A 190 6.73 27.48 -16.08
C PRO A 190 6.38 26.12 -15.47
N TYR A 191 5.41 25.40 -16.05
CA TYR A 191 5.04 24.07 -15.55
C TYR A 191 6.22 23.11 -15.53
N LYS A 192 7.17 23.21 -16.46
CA LYS A 192 8.45 22.46 -16.45
C LYS A 192 9.28 22.63 -15.19
N ARG A 193 9.08 23.72 -14.44
CA ARG A 193 9.79 24.10 -13.21
C ARG A 193 8.85 24.21 -12.02
N TYR A 194 7.70 23.53 -12.06
CA TYR A 194 6.67 23.63 -11.01
C TYR A 194 7.20 23.38 -9.59
N ARG A 195 8.22 22.52 -9.44
CA ARG A 195 8.81 22.23 -8.12
C ARG A 195 9.44 23.46 -7.46
N ASN A 196 9.81 24.48 -8.23
CA ASN A 196 10.33 25.75 -7.69
C ASN A 196 9.27 26.55 -6.93
N ALA A 197 7.98 26.23 -7.09
CA ALA A 197 6.89 26.83 -6.33
C ALA A 197 6.85 26.38 -4.85
N GLY A 198 7.67 25.41 -4.45
CA GLY A 198 7.67 24.84 -3.11
C GLY A 198 6.42 23.98 -2.81
N PRO A 199 6.24 23.54 -1.56
CA PRO A 199 5.07 22.76 -1.17
C PRO A 199 3.76 23.53 -1.38
N PRO A 200 2.67 22.87 -1.84
CA PRO A 200 2.55 21.43 -2.06
C PRO A 200 3.11 20.96 -3.41
N TYR A 201 3.50 21.84 -4.33
CA TYR A 201 3.91 21.49 -5.70
C TYR A 201 5.19 20.66 -5.74
N SER A 202 6.19 20.98 -4.92
CA SER A 202 7.48 20.27 -4.88
C SER A 202 7.39 18.82 -4.42
N ASN A 203 6.31 18.46 -3.71
CA ASN A 203 6.09 17.13 -3.13
C ASN A 203 5.47 16.15 -4.13
N TRP A 204 5.24 16.58 -5.38
CA TRP A 204 4.66 15.76 -6.43
C TRP A 204 5.68 15.46 -7.51
N ASN A 205 5.63 14.24 -8.05
CA ASN A 205 6.35 13.84 -9.24
C ASN A 205 5.39 13.72 -10.43
N ILE A 206 5.34 14.77 -11.23
CA ILE A 206 4.56 14.85 -12.47
C ILE A 206 5.50 14.70 -13.65
N LEU A 207 5.41 13.56 -14.33
CA LEU A 207 6.21 13.28 -15.52
C LEU A 207 5.59 13.94 -16.76
N PRO A 208 6.42 14.45 -17.70
CA PRO A 208 5.93 14.97 -18.96
C PRO A 208 5.34 13.83 -19.80
N ASP A 209 4.05 13.92 -20.08
CA ASP A 209 3.31 12.97 -20.90
C ASP A 209 2.09 13.65 -21.51
N SER A 210 1.80 13.36 -22.77
CA SER A 210 0.63 13.89 -23.48
C SER A 210 -0.52 12.89 -23.56
N SER A 211 -0.33 11.68 -23.03
CA SER A 211 -1.37 10.66 -23.01
C SER A 211 -2.47 11.00 -21.99
N MET A 212 -3.71 11.07 -22.47
CA MET A 212 -4.90 11.27 -21.64
C MET A 212 -5.87 10.14 -21.92
N GLN A 213 -6.32 9.46 -20.87
CA GLN A 213 -7.28 8.37 -20.94
C GLN A 213 -8.58 8.83 -21.61
N ALA A 214 -9.17 7.97 -22.44
CA ALA A 214 -10.47 8.17 -23.06
C ALA A 214 -11.56 8.42 -22.01
N TYR A 215 -11.43 7.81 -20.82
CA TYR A 215 -12.33 8.08 -19.69
C TYR A 215 -12.44 9.58 -19.37
N TRP A 216 -11.31 10.29 -19.24
CA TRP A 216 -11.36 11.71 -18.88
C TRP A 216 -11.87 12.60 -20.02
N LYS A 217 -11.57 12.22 -21.26
CA LYS A 217 -12.09 12.90 -22.46
C LYS A 217 -13.61 12.77 -22.53
N TRP A 218 -14.11 11.55 -22.35
CA TRP A 218 -15.53 11.25 -22.27
C TRP A 218 -16.20 11.97 -21.11
N PHE A 219 -15.62 11.91 -19.90
CA PHE A 219 -16.18 12.51 -18.69
C PHE A 219 -16.40 14.01 -18.87
N VAL A 220 -15.38 14.75 -19.33
CA VAL A 220 -15.48 16.20 -19.55
C VAL A 220 -16.49 16.52 -20.64
N SER A 221 -16.52 15.73 -21.72
CA SER A 221 -17.47 15.94 -22.81
C SER A 221 -18.92 15.67 -22.37
N HIS A 222 -19.14 14.59 -21.62
CA HIS A 222 -20.46 14.14 -21.17
C HIS A 222 -21.04 15.06 -20.08
N PHE A 223 -20.22 15.47 -19.11
CA PHE A 223 -20.63 16.33 -17.99
C PHE A 223 -20.36 17.83 -18.23
N ARG A 224 -20.21 18.23 -19.51
CA ARG A 224 -19.85 19.59 -19.90
C ARG A 224 -20.69 20.66 -19.18
N THR A 225 -22.01 20.60 -19.30
CA THR A 225 -22.92 21.62 -18.75
C THR A 225 -22.86 21.69 -17.23
N GLN A 226 -22.71 20.53 -16.57
CA GLN A 226 -22.58 20.44 -15.12
C GLN A 226 -21.27 21.05 -14.65
N LEU A 227 -20.16 20.78 -15.34
CA LEU A 227 -18.84 21.35 -15.03
C LEU A 227 -18.80 22.87 -15.28
N GLU A 228 -19.41 23.35 -16.37
CA GLU A 228 -19.55 24.80 -16.63
C GLU A 228 -20.32 25.50 -15.52
N ALA A 229 -21.44 24.91 -15.07
CA ALA A 229 -22.24 25.44 -13.97
C ALA A 229 -21.51 25.40 -12.63
N LEU A 230 -20.88 24.27 -12.29
CA LEU A 230 -20.19 24.05 -11.01
C LEU A 230 -19.04 25.05 -10.80
N TYR A 231 -18.27 25.31 -11.85
CA TYR A 231 -17.07 26.15 -11.76
C TYR A 231 -17.26 27.57 -12.30
N ASN A 232 -18.48 27.94 -12.71
CA ASN A 232 -18.80 29.22 -13.33
C ASN A 232 -17.79 29.56 -14.45
N GLY A 233 -17.63 28.64 -15.40
CA GLY A 233 -16.70 28.75 -16.52
C GLY A 233 -17.27 28.14 -17.79
N LYS A 234 -16.53 28.23 -18.90
CA LYS A 234 -16.98 27.80 -20.22
C LYS A 234 -15.96 26.90 -20.92
N PHE A 235 -16.42 25.86 -21.61
CA PHE A 235 -15.56 25.10 -22.52
C PHE A 235 -15.59 25.74 -23.90
N GLN A 236 -14.85 26.85 -24.02
CA GLN A 236 -14.76 27.69 -25.22
C GLN A 236 -13.31 28.19 -25.39
N GLY A 237 -12.96 28.65 -26.60
CA GLY A 237 -11.64 29.18 -26.90
C GLY A 237 -10.51 28.21 -26.49
N LYS A 238 -9.64 28.64 -25.57
CA LYS A 238 -8.53 27.80 -25.08
C LYS A 238 -8.98 26.54 -24.31
N GLY A 239 -10.24 26.51 -23.87
CA GLY A 239 -10.86 25.39 -23.17
C GLY A 239 -11.86 24.62 -24.02
N GLU A 240 -11.91 24.85 -25.34
CA GLU A 240 -12.88 24.19 -26.21
C GLU A 240 -12.65 22.66 -26.24
N ILE A 241 -13.72 21.91 -25.98
CA ILE A 241 -13.69 20.44 -26.01
C ILE A 241 -13.63 19.98 -27.48
N PRO A 242 -12.58 19.23 -27.88
CA PRO A 242 -12.46 18.75 -29.25
C PRO A 242 -13.65 17.87 -29.66
N GLU A 243 -14.08 17.98 -30.91
CA GLU A 243 -15.18 17.16 -31.46
C GLU A 243 -14.90 15.66 -31.31
N ALA A 244 -13.63 15.25 -31.43
CA ALA A 244 -13.21 13.86 -31.25
C ALA A 244 -13.57 13.31 -29.84
N TRP A 245 -13.59 14.15 -28.80
CA TRP A 245 -13.96 13.70 -27.45
C TRP A 245 -15.46 13.42 -27.34
N GLN A 246 -16.28 14.13 -28.12
CA GLN A 246 -17.74 13.96 -28.14
C GLN A 246 -18.17 12.63 -28.78
N ARG A 247 -17.28 12.01 -29.56
CA ARG A 247 -17.51 10.74 -30.23
C ARG A 247 -17.18 9.53 -29.36
N ILE A 248 -16.44 9.72 -28.26
CA ILE A 248 -16.09 8.64 -27.33
C ILE A 248 -17.36 8.21 -26.62
N THR A 249 -17.66 6.91 -26.66
CA THR A 249 -18.78 6.32 -25.95
C THR A 249 -18.41 5.98 -24.51
N LYS A 250 -19.42 5.88 -23.63
CA LYS A 250 -19.21 5.42 -22.24
C LYS A 250 -18.58 4.02 -22.21
N GLN A 251 -18.97 3.14 -23.14
CA GLN A 251 -18.45 1.77 -23.20
C GLN A 251 -16.96 1.75 -23.56
N GLU A 252 -16.55 2.49 -24.59
CA GLU A 252 -15.13 2.62 -24.96
C GLU A 252 -14.31 3.22 -23.80
N ALA A 253 -14.83 4.28 -23.17
CA ALA A 253 -14.19 4.94 -22.03
C ALA A 253 -13.98 4.01 -20.83
N LEU A 254 -14.94 3.11 -20.55
CA LEU A 254 -14.83 2.16 -19.44
C LEU A 254 -13.96 0.95 -19.80
N SER A 255 -13.96 0.50 -21.07
CA SER A 255 -13.14 -0.64 -21.50
C SER A 255 -11.62 -0.39 -21.43
N GLU A 256 -11.18 0.87 -21.35
CA GLU A 256 -9.77 1.21 -21.13
C GLU A 256 -9.36 1.11 -19.65
N LEU A 257 -10.34 1.01 -18.73
CA LEU A 257 -10.11 0.94 -17.29
C LEU A 257 -10.17 -0.49 -16.74
N ASP A 258 -10.70 -1.43 -17.52
CA ASP A 258 -10.77 -2.87 -17.22
C ASP A 258 -9.42 -3.57 -17.49
#